data_AF-A0A932YHG8-F1
#
_entry.id   AF-A0A932YHG8-F1
#
_cell.length_a   1.000
_cell.length_b   1.000
_cell.length_c   1.000
_cell.angle_alpha   90.00
_cell.angle_beta   90.00
_cell.angle_gamma   90.00
#
_symmetry.space_group_name_H-M   'P 1'
#
loop_
_entity.id
_entity.type
_entity.pdbx_description
1 polymer ?
#
loop_
_entity_poly.entity_id
_entity_poly.type
_entity_poly.pdbx_seq_one_letter_code
_entity_poly.pdbx_strand_id
1 'polypeptide(L)'
;MQAMRSKRGFTPTNEEQSGCSHTFCPTAAGVKPRSGFTLIELLVVIAIIGLLASVVMASLNSARDKGRIAASVQTQRQMERALALYYDDMGFYPPDVGRGWDPGLAKALPYNPDAGVDCNLTPGSCGACAHCPSDWVAQAQARWRGPYLSVWPGATPWGGEYDYNYWGTGAGRYGCTVPAGMYIGVQGDYSNANTIPAASEQQMLNQGLDSDGCLDGESQMLLLKL
;
A
#
# COMPACT_ATOMS: atom_id res chain seq x y z
N MET A 1 -20.12 56.01 -0.91
CA MET A 1 -19.25 55.75 0.27
C MET A 1 -18.18 54.78 -0.19
N GLN A 2 -17.11 55.20 -0.87
CA GLN A 2 -15.91 55.94 -0.41
C GLN A 2 -14.99 55.14 0.52
N ALA A 3 -13.68 55.27 0.23
CA ALA A 3 -12.46 54.73 0.85
C ALA A 3 -12.01 53.37 0.26
N MET A 4 -11.03 53.25 -0.65
CA MET A 4 -9.73 53.94 -0.82
C MET A 4 -8.86 53.97 0.45
N ARG A 5 -7.84 53.10 0.50
CA ARG A 5 -6.54 53.32 1.18
C ARG A 5 -5.51 52.36 0.57
N SER A 6 -4.67 52.83 -0.36
CA SER A 6 -3.44 53.63 -0.15
C SER A 6 -2.24 52.74 0.18
N LYS A 7 -1.48 52.44 -0.89
CA LYS A 7 -0.09 51.98 -0.86
C LYS A 7 0.75 53.04 -0.12
N ARG A 8 1.59 52.62 0.83
CA ARG A 8 2.68 53.46 1.33
C ARG A 8 4.00 52.81 0.92
N GLY A 9 4.72 53.56 0.09
CA GLY A 9 6.08 53.26 -0.33
C GLY A 9 7.04 53.38 0.85
N PHE A 10 8.03 52.52 0.83
CA PHE A 10 9.16 52.52 1.74
C PHE A 10 10.36 53.04 0.96
N THR A 11 10.81 54.25 1.31
CA THR A 11 12.09 54.82 0.87
C THR A 11 13.01 54.87 2.08
N PRO A 12 14.21 54.25 2.05
CA PRO A 12 15.18 54.44 3.11
C PRO A 12 15.86 55.81 2.94
N THR A 13 15.75 56.65 3.95
CA THR A 13 16.60 57.84 4.12
C THR A 13 17.93 57.41 4.72
N ASN A 14 19.03 57.80 4.07
CA ASN A 14 20.35 57.79 4.66
C ASN A 14 20.39 58.79 5.81
N GLU A 15 20.63 58.31 7.03
CA GLU A 15 21.08 59.14 8.14
C GLU A 15 22.54 58.84 8.45
N GLU A 16 23.27 59.94 8.42
CA GLU A 16 24.68 60.10 8.66
C GLU A 16 24.95 60.03 10.17
N GLN A 17 25.96 59.23 10.51
CA GLN A 17 26.94 59.36 11.60
C GLN A 17 26.64 60.35 12.75
N SER A 18 26.88 59.92 14.00
CA SER A 18 27.75 60.60 15.00
C SER A 18 27.26 60.40 16.43
N GLY A 19 28.12 59.84 17.30
CA GLY A 19 27.94 59.94 18.76
C GLY A 19 28.08 58.63 19.51
N CYS A 20 29.29 58.07 19.57
CA CYS A 20 29.60 57.06 20.59
C CYS A 20 30.05 57.80 21.86
N SER A 21 29.11 58.07 22.76
CA SER A 21 29.35 58.56 24.12
C SER A 21 28.91 57.52 25.14
N HIS A 22 29.55 56.36 25.15
CA HIS A 22 29.49 55.46 26.30
C HIS A 22 30.88 54.95 26.62
N THR A 23 31.47 55.59 27.63
CA THR A 23 32.54 55.06 28.46
C THR A 23 32.03 53.80 29.15
N PHE A 24 32.05 52.67 28.45
CA PHE A 24 32.05 51.35 29.05
C PHE A 24 33.42 50.75 28.78
N CYS A 25 34.32 50.91 29.75
CA CYS A 25 35.60 50.22 29.77
C CYS A 25 35.30 48.80 30.29
N PRO A 26 35.32 47.74 29.46
CA PRO A 26 35.21 46.40 30.00
C PRO A 26 36.50 46.12 30.76
N THR A 27 36.41 46.02 32.08
CA THR A 27 37.42 45.35 32.91
C THR A 27 37.78 44.03 32.25
N ALA A 28 39.06 43.82 31.96
CA ALA A 28 39.61 42.61 31.39
C ALA A 28 39.41 41.43 32.36
N ALA A 29 38.19 40.88 32.40
CA ALA A 29 37.95 39.55 32.95
C ALA A 29 38.61 38.56 32.00
N GLY A 30 39.59 37.80 32.50
CA GLY A 30 40.36 36.84 31.73
C GLY A 30 39.45 35.91 30.92
N VAL A 31 39.39 36.12 29.61
CA VAL A 31 38.74 35.22 28.68
C VAL A 31 39.58 33.95 28.65
N LYS A 32 39.11 32.91 29.35
CA LYS A 32 39.69 31.57 29.20
C LYS A 32 39.66 31.23 27.71
N PRO A 33 40.78 30.81 27.10
CA PRO A 33 40.76 30.39 25.71
C PRO A 33 39.73 29.28 25.57
N ARG A 34 38.72 29.50 24.72
CA ARG A 34 37.75 28.45 24.39
C ARG A 34 38.54 27.40 23.61
N SER A 35 38.62 26.18 24.13
CA SER A 35 39.20 25.06 23.38
C SER A 35 38.40 24.91 22.08
N GLY A 36 39.05 25.18 20.94
CA GLY A 36 38.51 24.90 19.63
C GLY A 36 38.60 23.41 19.32
N PHE A 37 37.62 22.89 18.60
CA PHE A 37 37.72 21.53 18.03
C PHE A 37 38.85 21.47 17.02
N THR A 38 39.64 20.40 17.08
CA THR A 38 40.64 20.13 16.06
C THR A 38 39.96 19.56 14.80
N LEU A 39 40.56 19.82 13.64
CA LEU A 39 40.10 19.30 12.35
C LEU A 39 40.03 17.77 12.36
N ILE A 40 40.95 17.12 13.06
CA ILE A 40 41.01 15.66 13.19
C ILE A 40 39.88 15.09 14.06
N GLU A 41 39.52 15.76 15.16
CA GLU A 41 38.39 15.33 16.00
C GLU A 41 37.08 15.36 15.21
N LEU A 42 36.85 16.41 14.42
CA LEU A 42 35.65 16.50 13.61
C LEU A 42 35.66 15.45 12.47
N LEU A 43 36.82 15.20 11.87
CA LEU A 43 36.99 14.22 10.79
C LEU A 43 36.70 12.78 11.27
N VAL A 44 37.21 12.40 12.45
CA VAL A 44 36.95 11.06 13.02
C VAL A 44 35.46 10.87 13.33
N VAL A 45 34.79 11.91 13.85
CA VAL A 45 33.35 11.83 14.19
C VAL A 45 32.51 11.60 12.94
N ILE A 46 32.71 12.36 11.86
CA ILE A 46 31.95 12.15 10.63
C ILE A 46 32.26 10.80 9.99
N ALA A 47 33.49 10.28 10.14
CA ALA A 47 33.87 8.96 9.66
C ALA A 47 33.11 7.85 10.41
N ILE A 48 33.01 7.94 11.74
CA ILE A 48 32.26 6.98 12.55
C ILE A 48 30.76 7.07 12.26
N ILE A 49 30.19 8.27 12.18
CA ILE A 49 28.77 8.47 11.83
C ILE A 49 28.47 7.89 10.45
N GLY A 50 29.34 8.13 9.45
CA GLY A 50 29.19 7.57 8.11
C GLY A 50 29.19 6.04 8.09
N LEU A 51 30.11 5.42 8.83
CA LEU A 51 30.16 3.96 8.96
C LEU A 51 28.88 3.40 9.59
N LEU A 52 28.44 3.95 10.72
CA LEU A 52 27.23 3.49 11.41
C LEU A 52 25.97 3.71 10.56
N ALA A 53 25.85 4.87 9.89
CA ALA A 53 24.72 5.19 9.03
C ALA A 53 24.57 4.20 7.86
N SER A 54 25.69 3.76 7.28
CA SER A 54 25.67 2.79 6.17
C SER A 54 25.08 1.42 6.56
N VAL A 55 25.46 0.90 7.74
CA VAL A 55 24.95 -0.38 8.26
C VAL A 55 23.46 -0.29 8.60
N VAL A 56 23.05 0.82 9.22
CA VAL A 56 21.64 1.07 9.56
C VAL A 56 20.78 1.14 8.30
N MET A 57 21.24 1.82 7.25
CA MET A 57 20.48 1.95 6.00
C MET A 57 20.21 0.60 5.33
N ALA A 58 21.21 -0.28 5.27
CA ALA A 58 21.03 -1.63 4.74
C ALA A 58 19.98 -2.44 5.54
N SER A 59 20.02 -2.36 6.86
CA SER A 59 19.05 -3.05 7.72
C SER A 59 17.62 -2.52 7.59
N LEU A 60 17.46 -1.20 7.40
CA LEU A 60 16.15 -0.55 7.32
C LEU A 60 15.39 -0.94 6.05
N ASN A 61 16.08 -1.11 4.92
CA ASN A 61 15.45 -1.52 3.66
C ASN A 61 14.81 -2.91 3.78
N SER A 62 15.51 -3.87 4.40
CA SER A 62 14.95 -5.20 4.66
C SER A 62 13.78 -5.15 5.65
N ALA A 63 13.87 -4.33 6.70
CA ALA A 63 12.78 -4.19 7.67
C ALA A 63 11.51 -3.60 7.04
N ARG A 64 11.65 -2.60 6.16
CA ARG A 64 10.54 -2.00 5.41
C ARG A 64 9.86 -3.02 4.50
N ASP A 65 10.65 -3.82 3.80
CA ASP A 65 10.15 -4.85 2.90
C ASP A 65 9.32 -5.92 3.64
N LYS A 66 9.85 -6.43 4.76
CA LYS A 66 9.12 -7.33 5.66
C LYS A 66 7.83 -6.71 6.20
N GLY A 67 7.86 -5.41 6.51
CA GLY A 67 6.68 -4.66 6.94
C GLY A 67 5.59 -4.58 5.86
N ARG A 68 5.99 -4.39 4.59
CA ARG A 68 5.07 -4.42 3.44
C ARG A 68 4.42 -5.80 3.29
N ILE A 69 5.23 -6.86 3.30
CA ILE A 69 4.73 -8.24 3.21
C ILE A 69 3.78 -8.55 4.37
N ALA A 70 4.12 -8.17 5.60
CA ALA A 70 3.25 -8.40 6.75
C ALA A 70 1.90 -7.67 6.61
N ALA A 71 1.90 -6.44 6.10
CA ALA A 71 0.68 -5.67 5.87
C ALA A 71 -0.19 -6.28 4.76
N SER A 72 0.41 -6.78 3.66
CA SER A 72 -0.34 -7.44 2.59
C SER A 72 -0.97 -8.73 3.06
N VAL A 73 -0.19 -9.57 3.76
CA VAL A 73 -0.68 -10.82 4.35
C VAL A 73 -1.80 -10.56 5.33
N GLN A 74 -1.68 -9.55 6.21
CA GLN A 74 -2.75 -9.23 7.16
C GLN A 74 -4.07 -8.86 6.45
N THR A 75 -3.98 -8.14 5.33
CA THR A 75 -5.15 -7.80 4.51
C THR A 75 -5.73 -9.04 3.84
N GLN A 76 -4.88 -9.89 3.25
CA GLN A 76 -5.31 -11.17 2.68
C GLN A 76 -6.00 -12.06 3.74
N ARG A 77 -5.48 -12.17 4.96
CA ARG A 77 -6.13 -12.92 6.05
C ARG A 77 -7.48 -12.32 6.48
N GLN A 78 -7.71 -11.02 6.27
CA GLN A 78 -9.04 -10.43 6.49
C GLN A 78 -10.01 -10.86 5.38
N MET A 79 -9.57 -10.84 4.13
CA MET A 79 -10.36 -11.31 3.00
C MET A 79 -10.69 -12.80 3.11
N GLU A 80 -9.73 -13.64 3.49
CA GLU A 80 -9.92 -15.07 3.74
C GLU A 80 -11.05 -15.32 4.76
N ARG A 81 -11.06 -14.58 5.87
CA ARG A 81 -12.13 -14.67 6.88
C ARG A 81 -13.48 -14.19 6.34
N ALA A 82 -13.50 -13.10 5.58
CA ALA A 82 -14.72 -12.61 4.95
C ALA A 82 -15.29 -13.62 3.94
N LEU A 83 -14.42 -14.30 3.19
CA LEU A 83 -14.79 -15.36 2.26
C LEU A 83 -15.34 -16.60 2.97
N ALA A 84 -14.78 -16.97 4.13
CA ALA A 84 -15.34 -18.04 4.95
C ALA A 84 -16.77 -17.72 5.41
N LEU A 85 -17.00 -16.50 5.90
CA LEU A 85 -18.35 -16.04 6.29
C LEU A 85 -19.31 -16.00 5.10
N TYR A 86 -18.85 -15.52 3.94
CA TYR A 86 -19.64 -15.55 2.71
C TYR A 86 -20.04 -16.98 2.34
N TYR A 87 -19.10 -17.92 2.40
CA TYR A 87 -19.34 -19.33 2.09
C TYR A 87 -20.34 -19.96 3.08
N ASP A 88 -20.25 -19.64 4.37
CA ASP A 88 -21.20 -20.13 5.38
C ASP A 88 -22.65 -19.70 5.06
N ASP A 89 -22.84 -18.46 4.58
CA ASP A 89 -24.16 -17.93 4.25
C ASP A 89 -24.68 -18.41 2.88
N MET A 90 -23.81 -18.50 1.88
CA MET A 90 -24.17 -18.78 0.48
C MET A 90 -24.07 -20.26 0.10
N GLY A 91 -23.15 -21.01 0.71
CA GLY A 91 -22.79 -22.39 0.36
C GLY A 91 -21.87 -22.50 -0.87
N PHE A 92 -21.43 -21.38 -1.42
CA PHE A 92 -20.45 -21.29 -2.52
C PHE A 92 -19.64 -20.00 -2.35
N TYR A 93 -18.48 -19.95 -2.98
CA TYR A 93 -17.62 -18.76 -2.98
C TYR A 93 -18.06 -17.75 -4.04
N PRO A 94 -17.80 -16.45 -3.85
CA PRO A 94 -18.30 -15.42 -4.74
C PRO A 94 -17.79 -15.56 -6.19
N PRO A 95 -18.46 -14.91 -7.16
CA PRO A 95 -17.96 -14.82 -8.54
C PRO A 95 -16.63 -14.06 -8.61
N ASP A 96 -15.80 -14.39 -9.60
CA ASP A 96 -14.66 -13.56 -9.98
C ASP A 96 -15.19 -12.34 -10.75
N VAL A 97 -14.93 -11.13 -10.24
CA VAL A 97 -15.42 -9.87 -10.82
C VAL A 97 -14.31 -9.09 -11.53
N GLY A 98 -13.14 -9.70 -11.69
CA GLY A 98 -11.95 -9.06 -12.22
C GLY A 98 -11.14 -8.31 -11.16
N ARG A 99 -9.93 -7.92 -11.60
CA ARG A 99 -8.88 -7.42 -10.74
C ARG A 99 -9.29 -6.17 -9.95
N GLY A 100 -9.07 -6.20 -8.64
CA GLY A 100 -9.17 -5.01 -7.80
C GLY A 100 -10.59 -4.65 -7.37
N TRP A 101 -11.59 -5.47 -7.71
CA TRP A 101 -13.00 -5.16 -7.51
C TRP A 101 -13.61 -6.06 -6.44
N ASP A 102 -14.61 -5.55 -5.71
CA ASP A 102 -15.27 -6.31 -4.65
C ASP A 102 -16.12 -7.45 -5.25
N PRO A 103 -15.81 -8.74 -4.95
CA PRO A 103 -16.57 -9.88 -5.48
C PRO A 103 -17.90 -10.10 -4.74
N GLY A 104 -18.28 -9.20 -3.83
CA GLY A 104 -19.53 -9.29 -3.06
C GLY A 104 -19.33 -9.39 -1.55
N LEU A 105 -18.12 -9.10 -1.07
CA LEU A 105 -17.75 -9.17 0.35
C LEU A 105 -18.10 -7.90 1.10
N ALA A 106 -17.82 -6.72 0.53
CA ALA A 106 -18.14 -5.46 1.18
C ALA A 106 -19.51 -4.90 0.77
N LYS A 107 -19.96 -5.15 -0.46
CA LYS A 107 -21.30 -4.78 -0.93
C LYS A 107 -21.96 -5.97 -1.62
N ALA A 108 -23.28 -6.09 -1.50
CA ALA A 108 -24.01 -7.21 -2.06
C ALA A 108 -24.09 -7.14 -3.60
N LEU A 109 -23.78 -8.25 -4.28
CA LEU A 109 -24.19 -8.46 -5.67
C LEU A 109 -25.71 -8.71 -5.72
N PRO A 110 -26.43 -8.34 -6.81
CA PRO A 110 -25.93 -8.13 -8.18
C PRO A 110 -25.52 -6.71 -8.54
N TYR A 111 -25.70 -5.71 -7.69
CA TYR A 111 -25.12 -4.42 -8.02
C TYR A 111 -23.64 -4.43 -7.66
N ASN A 112 -22.74 -4.49 -8.63
CA ASN A 112 -21.32 -4.25 -8.39
C ASN A 112 -21.10 -2.72 -8.34
N PRO A 113 -20.90 -2.17 -7.14
CA PRO A 113 -20.80 -0.73 -6.93
C PRO A 113 -19.50 -0.13 -7.47
N ASP A 114 -18.45 -0.93 -7.64
CA ASP A 114 -17.14 -0.47 -8.08
C ASP A 114 -17.13 -0.31 -9.61
N ALA A 115 -17.91 -1.16 -10.27
CA ALA A 115 -18.25 -1.13 -11.69
C ALA A 115 -19.34 -0.12 -12.05
N GLY A 116 -20.24 0.17 -11.11
CA GLY A 116 -21.53 0.79 -11.39
C GLY A 116 -22.49 -0.07 -12.22
N VAL A 117 -22.31 -1.41 -12.25
CA VAL A 117 -23.12 -2.33 -13.06
C VAL A 117 -24.06 -3.17 -12.19
N ASP A 118 -25.25 -3.45 -12.71
CA ASP A 118 -26.21 -4.38 -12.11
C ASP A 118 -26.23 -5.70 -12.90
N CYS A 119 -25.79 -6.81 -12.29
CA CYS A 119 -25.78 -8.12 -12.91
C CYS A 119 -27.19 -8.60 -13.30
N ASN A 120 -28.25 -8.09 -12.66
CA ASN A 120 -29.62 -8.46 -13.02
C ASN A 120 -30.02 -7.88 -14.38
N LEU A 121 -29.52 -6.69 -14.71
CA LEU A 121 -29.85 -5.99 -15.96
C LEU A 121 -28.92 -6.39 -17.11
N THR A 122 -27.72 -6.87 -16.77
CA THR A 122 -26.70 -7.28 -17.73
C THR A 122 -26.07 -8.62 -17.31
N PRO A 123 -26.77 -9.74 -17.49
CA PRO A 123 -26.21 -11.06 -17.16
C PRO A 123 -24.88 -11.28 -17.90
N GLY A 124 -23.77 -11.26 -17.16
CA GLY A 124 -22.40 -11.30 -17.69
C GLY A 124 -21.51 -10.09 -17.31
N SER A 125 -22.08 -9.03 -16.72
CA SER A 125 -21.32 -7.87 -16.24
C SER A 125 -20.68 -8.07 -14.87
N CYS A 126 -21.16 -9.04 -14.10
CA CYS A 126 -20.50 -9.56 -12.92
C CYS A 126 -19.85 -10.86 -13.35
N GLY A 127 -18.53 -10.93 -13.24
CA GLY A 127 -17.71 -11.85 -14.02
C GLY A 127 -18.04 -13.34 -13.84
N ALA A 128 -17.28 -14.16 -14.56
CA ALA A 128 -17.59 -15.57 -14.70
C ALA A 128 -17.54 -16.28 -13.34
N CYS A 129 -18.60 -17.02 -13.02
CA CYS A 129 -18.61 -17.90 -11.86
C CYS A 129 -18.78 -19.36 -12.28
N ALA A 130 -17.70 -19.95 -12.77
CA ALA A 130 -17.69 -21.35 -13.20
C ALA A 130 -17.99 -22.33 -12.05
N HIS A 131 -17.69 -21.94 -10.82
CA HIS A 131 -17.94 -22.73 -9.60
C HIS A 131 -19.28 -22.42 -8.91
N CYS A 132 -20.04 -21.45 -9.40
CA CYS A 132 -21.34 -21.10 -8.81
C CYS A 132 -22.47 -21.98 -9.37
N PRO A 133 -23.56 -22.16 -8.60
CA PRO A 133 -24.85 -22.61 -9.12
C PRO A 133 -25.38 -21.69 -10.23
N SER A 134 -26.21 -22.20 -11.15
CA SER A 134 -26.78 -21.38 -12.24
C SER A 134 -27.71 -20.26 -11.76
N ASP A 135 -28.27 -20.39 -10.57
CA ASP A 135 -29.15 -19.42 -9.92
C ASP A 135 -28.43 -18.57 -8.85
N TRP A 136 -27.10 -18.54 -8.86
CA TRP A 136 -26.29 -17.86 -7.83
C TRP A 136 -26.67 -16.40 -7.61
N VAL A 137 -27.09 -15.69 -8.67
CA VAL A 137 -27.52 -14.29 -8.57
C VAL A 137 -28.73 -14.16 -7.64
N ALA A 138 -29.72 -15.02 -7.83
CA ALA A 138 -30.92 -15.06 -6.99
C ALA A 138 -30.57 -15.50 -5.55
N GLN A 139 -29.65 -16.46 -5.41
CA GLN A 139 -29.16 -16.89 -4.10
C GLN A 139 -28.42 -15.77 -3.37
N ALA A 140 -27.56 -15.02 -4.07
CA ALA A 140 -26.83 -13.88 -3.51
C ALA A 140 -27.82 -12.83 -2.98
N GLN A 141 -28.85 -12.49 -3.73
CA GLN A 141 -29.87 -11.54 -3.26
C GLN A 141 -30.66 -12.04 -2.06
N ALA A 142 -31.02 -13.33 -2.03
CA ALA A 142 -31.88 -13.89 -1.00
C ALA A 142 -31.13 -14.19 0.30
N ARG A 143 -29.85 -14.56 0.22
CA ARG A 143 -29.08 -15.13 1.33
C ARG A 143 -28.01 -14.19 1.88
N TRP A 144 -27.63 -13.11 1.18
CA TRP A 144 -26.58 -12.21 1.65
C TRP A 144 -26.94 -11.60 3.02
N ARG A 145 -26.08 -11.82 4.02
CA ARG A 145 -26.19 -11.21 5.35
C ARG A 145 -25.07 -10.20 5.63
N GLY A 146 -24.24 -9.92 4.62
CA GLY A 146 -23.10 -9.02 4.72
C GLY A 146 -23.47 -7.56 5.02
N PRO A 147 -22.48 -6.66 5.18
CA PRO A 147 -21.12 -6.79 4.68
C PRO A 147 -20.24 -7.78 5.48
N TYR A 148 -19.52 -8.66 4.77
CA TYR A 148 -18.51 -9.57 5.35
C TYR A 148 -17.15 -8.90 5.54
N LEU A 149 -16.94 -7.80 4.81
CA LEU A 149 -15.79 -6.91 4.92
C LEU A 149 -16.32 -5.46 5.01
N SER A 150 -15.75 -4.63 5.88
CA SER A 150 -16.26 -3.25 6.02
C SER A 150 -16.09 -2.40 4.77
N VAL A 151 -15.02 -2.66 4.01
CA VAL A 151 -14.69 -2.01 2.74
C VAL A 151 -13.73 -2.91 1.99
N TRP A 152 -13.84 -2.97 0.66
CA TRP A 152 -12.84 -3.62 -0.17
C TRP A 152 -11.47 -2.93 0.02
N PRO A 153 -10.37 -3.68 0.15
CA PRO A 153 -9.07 -3.07 0.42
C PRO A 153 -8.65 -2.13 -0.71
N GLY A 154 -8.00 -1.03 -0.35
CA GLY A 154 -7.38 -0.13 -1.31
C GLY A 154 -6.09 -0.71 -1.89
N ALA A 155 -5.19 0.17 -2.34
CA ALA A 155 -3.93 -0.24 -2.95
C ALA A 155 -3.07 -1.10 -1.99
N THR A 156 -2.35 -2.04 -2.58
CA THR A 156 -1.38 -2.89 -1.88
C THR A 156 -0.18 -2.04 -1.44
N PRO A 157 0.72 -2.55 -0.58
CA PRO A 157 1.92 -1.81 -0.16
C PRO A 157 2.87 -1.40 -1.30
N TRP A 158 2.68 -1.97 -2.50
CA TRP A 158 3.43 -1.66 -3.71
C TRP A 158 2.64 -0.79 -4.71
N GLY A 159 1.40 -0.41 -4.38
CA GLY A 159 0.55 0.44 -5.21
C GLY A 159 -0.35 -0.32 -6.20
N GLY A 160 -0.25 -1.65 -6.23
CA GLY A 160 -1.12 -2.52 -7.00
C GLY A 160 -2.44 -2.79 -6.29
N GLU A 161 -3.12 -3.87 -6.66
CA GLU A 161 -4.49 -4.17 -6.23
C GLU A 161 -4.58 -5.51 -5.49
N TYR A 162 -5.48 -5.60 -4.51
CA TYR A 162 -5.88 -6.90 -3.98
C TYR A 162 -6.92 -7.51 -4.90
N ASP A 163 -6.85 -8.83 -5.05
CA ASP A 163 -7.66 -9.53 -6.02
C ASP A 163 -8.22 -10.83 -5.45
N TYR A 164 -9.36 -11.25 -6.00
CA TYR A 164 -9.98 -12.54 -5.74
C TYR A 164 -10.18 -13.23 -7.08
N ASN A 165 -9.53 -14.37 -7.27
CA ASN A 165 -9.46 -15.02 -8.57
C ASN A 165 -9.90 -16.47 -8.49
N TYR A 166 -10.58 -16.90 -9.54
CA TYR A 166 -10.83 -18.31 -9.81
C TYR A 166 -9.96 -18.76 -10.98
N TRP A 167 -9.14 -19.80 -10.76
CA TRP A 167 -8.35 -20.42 -11.81
C TRP A 167 -8.83 -21.85 -12.07
N GLY A 168 -9.19 -22.14 -13.32
CA GLY A 168 -9.49 -23.49 -13.78
C GLY A 168 -8.24 -24.34 -14.01
N THR A 169 -8.43 -25.61 -14.39
CA THR A 169 -7.32 -26.52 -14.68
C THR A 169 -6.45 -26.01 -15.83
N GLY A 170 -5.13 -25.95 -15.60
CA GLY A 170 -4.16 -25.52 -16.61
C GLY A 170 -4.14 -24.01 -16.83
N ALA A 171 -4.67 -23.21 -15.90
CA ALA A 171 -4.53 -21.77 -15.93
C ALA A 171 -3.06 -21.37 -15.91
N GLY A 172 -2.73 -20.34 -16.69
CA GLY A 172 -1.40 -19.76 -16.72
C GLY A 172 -1.47 -18.25 -16.56
N ARG A 173 -0.54 -17.69 -15.80
CA ARG A 173 -0.42 -16.26 -15.55
C ARG A 173 1.04 -15.84 -15.64
N TYR A 174 1.32 -14.79 -16.41
CA TYR A 174 2.67 -14.30 -16.71
C TYR A 174 3.73 -15.38 -17.05
N GLY A 175 3.30 -16.47 -17.69
CA GLY A 175 4.17 -17.58 -18.10
C GLY A 175 4.31 -18.71 -17.07
N CYS A 176 3.62 -18.61 -15.93
CA CYS A 176 3.63 -19.57 -14.84
C CYS A 176 2.32 -20.35 -14.77
N THR A 177 2.40 -21.63 -14.40
CA THR A 177 1.22 -22.48 -14.27
C THR A 177 0.62 -22.33 -12.88
N VAL A 178 -0.63 -21.92 -12.83
CA VAL A 178 -1.38 -21.79 -11.58
C VAL A 178 -2.26 -23.03 -11.40
N PRO A 179 -2.20 -23.72 -10.25
CA PRO A 179 -3.11 -24.83 -9.97
C PRO A 179 -4.59 -24.40 -10.07
N ALA A 180 -5.47 -25.36 -10.28
CA ALA A 180 -6.90 -25.06 -10.19
C ALA A 180 -7.27 -24.74 -8.74
N GLY A 181 -7.93 -23.60 -8.54
CA GLY A 181 -8.21 -23.14 -7.20
C GLY A 181 -8.85 -21.77 -7.12
N MET A 182 -9.17 -21.41 -5.89
CA MET A 182 -9.61 -20.07 -5.52
C MET A 182 -8.48 -19.38 -4.78
N TYR A 183 -8.22 -18.13 -5.15
CA TYR A 183 -7.04 -17.40 -4.70
C TYR A 183 -7.42 -16.03 -4.20
N ILE A 184 -6.63 -15.53 -3.24
CA ILE A 184 -6.55 -14.11 -2.97
C ILE A 184 -5.15 -13.61 -3.28
N GLY A 185 -5.10 -12.61 -4.15
CA GLY A 185 -3.88 -12.14 -4.76
C GLY A 185 -3.49 -10.73 -4.35
N VAL A 186 -2.21 -10.45 -4.48
CA VAL A 186 -1.67 -9.10 -4.65
C VAL A 186 -1.22 -9.03 -6.10
N GLN A 187 -1.78 -8.09 -6.85
CA GLN A 187 -1.58 -7.93 -8.29
C GLN A 187 -0.98 -6.57 -8.61
N GLY A 188 -0.39 -6.43 -9.80
CA GLY A 188 -0.15 -5.11 -10.38
C GLY A 188 -1.46 -4.36 -10.62
N ASP A 189 -1.41 -3.05 -10.84
CA ASP A 189 -2.55 -2.31 -11.38
C ASP A 189 -2.88 -2.76 -12.82
N TYR A 190 -3.95 -2.25 -13.42
CA TYR A 190 -4.34 -2.62 -14.80
C TYR A 190 -3.24 -2.37 -15.86
N SER A 191 -2.29 -1.46 -15.59
CA SER A 191 -1.12 -1.24 -16.45
C SER A 191 0.08 -2.13 -16.14
N ASN A 192 -0.01 -2.95 -15.09
CA ASN A 192 1.07 -3.77 -14.51
C ASN A 192 2.32 -2.96 -14.13
N ALA A 193 2.16 -1.69 -13.76
CA ALA A 193 3.25 -0.82 -13.32
C ALA A 193 3.60 -1.01 -11.84
N ASN A 194 2.63 -1.39 -11.00
CA ASN A 194 2.79 -1.48 -9.55
C ASN A 194 2.92 -2.92 -9.03
N THR A 195 3.85 -3.68 -9.60
CA THR A 195 4.10 -5.08 -9.24
C THR A 195 4.96 -5.22 -7.98
N ILE A 196 4.88 -6.41 -7.37
CA ILE A 196 5.75 -6.83 -6.28
C ILE A 196 7.18 -6.92 -6.83
N PRO A 197 8.20 -6.30 -6.19
CA PRO A 197 9.58 -6.51 -6.57
C PRO A 197 9.99 -7.97 -6.38
N ALA A 198 10.76 -8.53 -7.31
CA ALA A 198 11.21 -9.93 -7.28
C ALA A 198 11.87 -10.34 -5.95
N ALA A 199 12.56 -9.43 -5.26
CA ALA A 199 13.16 -9.70 -3.94
C ALA A 199 12.11 -9.90 -2.84
N SER A 200 11.00 -9.16 -2.89
CA SER A 200 9.88 -9.27 -1.94
C SER A 200 9.07 -10.53 -2.24
N GLU A 201 8.79 -10.79 -3.51
CA GLU A 201 8.09 -11.97 -3.98
C GLU A 201 8.84 -13.27 -3.65
N GLN A 202 10.16 -13.28 -3.83
CA GLN A 202 11.01 -14.40 -3.40
C GLN A 202 10.89 -14.66 -1.88
N GLN A 203 10.71 -13.63 -1.06
CA GLN A 203 10.47 -13.82 0.37
C GLN A 203 9.08 -14.39 0.65
N MET A 204 8.07 -14.03 -0.14
CA MET A 204 6.72 -14.58 -0.03
C MET A 204 6.70 -16.05 -0.45
N LEU A 205 7.38 -16.41 -1.54
CA LEU A 205 7.61 -17.80 -1.96
C LEU A 205 8.27 -18.63 -0.87
N ASN A 206 9.35 -18.13 -0.28
CA ASN A 206 10.07 -18.82 0.80
C ASN A 206 9.19 -19.04 2.05
N GLN A 207 8.13 -18.25 2.21
CA GLN A 207 7.15 -18.36 3.29
C GLN A 207 5.90 -19.16 2.89
N GLY A 208 5.82 -19.65 1.64
CA GLY A 208 4.64 -20.35 1.11
C GLY A 208 3.41 -19.47 0.97
N LEU A 209 3.60 -18.14 0.84
CA LEU A 209 2.54 -17.15 0.67
C LEU A 209 2.19 -16.91 -0.80
N ASP A 210 2.95 -17.52 -1.70
CA ASP A 210 2.70 -17.49 -3.12
C ASP A 210 2.65 -18.92 -3.68
N SER A 211 1.61 -19.21 -4.44
CA SER A 211 1.20 -20.58 -4.79
C SER A 211 1.57 -20.99 -6.21
N ASP A 212 1.83 -20.06 -7.12
CA ASP A 212 2.23 -20.41 -8.48
C ASP A 212 3.74 -20.70 -8.60
N GLY A 213 4.52 -20.30 -7.60
CA GLY A 213 5.91 -20.71 -7.47
C GLY A 213 6.88 -19.86 -8.30
N CYS A 214 6.42 -18.71 -8.79
CA CYS A 214 7.14 -17.89 -9.76
C CYS A 214 7.52 -16.51 -9.25
N LEU A 215 8.45 -15.86 -9.98
CA LEU A 215 8.78 -14.46 -9.79
C LEU A 215 8.21 -13.63 -10.94
N ASP A 216 6.90 -13.40 -10.92
CA ASP A 216 6.17 -12.67 -11.95
C ASP A 216 5.68 -11.28 -11.53
N GLY A 217 6.02 -10.89 -10.30
CA GLY A 217 5.70 -9.59 -9.73
C GLY A 217 4.35 -9.58 -9.02
N GLU A 218 3.84 -10.73 -8.64
CA GLU A 218 2.55 -10.88 -7.97
C GLU A 218 2.64 -11.94 -6.89
N SER A 219 1.54 -12.16 -6.17
CA SER A 219 1.51 -13.22 -5.16
C SER A 219 0.11 -13.70 -5.00
N GLN A 220 -0.07 -15.02 -5.09
CA GLN A 220 -1.38 -15.64 -5.00
C GLN A 220 -1.42 -16.62 -3.84
N MET A 221 -2.19 -16.27 -2.81
CA MET A 221 -2.46 -17.18 -1.71
C MET A 221 -3.64 -18.08 -2.07
N LEU A 222 -3.36 -19.37 -2.21
CA LEU A 222 -4.35 -20.40 -2.48
C LEU A 222 -5.25 -20.62 -1.26
N LEU A 223 -6.54 -20.41 -1.45
CA LEU A 223 -7.56 -20.62 -0.43
C LEU A 223 -8.15 -22.02 -0.49
N LEU A 224 -8.49 -22.48 -1.69
CA LEU A 224 -9.11 -23.78 -1.91
C LEU A 224 -8.59 -24.39 -3.20
N LYS A 225 -8.14 -25.65 -3.13
CA LYS A 225 -7.86 -26.47 -4.31
C LYS A 225 -9.17 -27.07 -4.82
N LEU A 226 -9.35 -27.03 -6.14
CA LEU A 226 -10.52 -27.56 -6.84
C LEU A 226 -10.21 -28.91 -7.50
#